data_AF-A0A1M5QPT9-F1
#
_entry.id   AF-A0A1M5QPT9-F1
#
_cell.length_a   1.000
_cell.length_b   1.000
_cell.length_c   1.000
_cell.angle_alpha   90.00
_cell.angle_beta   90.00
_cell.angle_gamma   90.00
#
_symmetry.space_group_name_H-M   'P 1'
#
loop_
_entity.id
_entity.type
_entity.pdbx_description
1 polymer ?
#
loop_
_entity_poly.entity_id
_entity_poly.type
_entity_poly.pdbx_seq_one_letter_code
_entity_poly.pdbx_strand_id
1 'polypeptide(L)'
;MDKKTQLEYLYKSLEDVQGTIRFTDSKAGALIAASGVLSVYQVPLGQAILVHFKLPITIYAICTLVVSTISIFSFISSLLIAFKSINPMTSPEKHILKDNLTANIPFYLNNIVPKQSFIDCLYERKTSHLKHSAKILFEKLKKDSISEDLLKSLIIELCKVSYIREKKIFRVYSAYRLFALGLLFLIISSWMAHSIQWI
;
A
#
# COMPACT_ATOMS: atom_id res chain seq x y z
N MET A 1 21.26 30.20 -5.27
CA MET A 1 20.26 29.81 -4.26
C MET A 1 21.03 29.50 -2.98
N ASP A 2 20.67 30.09 -1.85
CA ASP A 2 21.39 29.87 -0.59
C ASP A 2 21.24 28.41 -0.12
N LYS A 3 22.27 27.84 0.52
CA LYS A 3 22.28 26.45 1.00
C LYS A 3 21.12 26.19 1.96
N LYS A 4 20.76 27.19 2.77
CA LYS A 4 19.61 27.14 3.67
C LYS A 4 18.30 26.97 2.91
N THR A 5 18.10 27.74 1.84
CA THR A 5 16.92 27.66 0.98
C THR A 5 16.82 26.31 0.28
N GLN A 6 17.95 25.73 -0.15
CA GLN A 6 17.98 24.40 -0.78
C GLN A 6 17.55 23.31 0.21
N LEU A 7 18.07 23.34 1.43
CA LEU A 7 17.69 22.41 2.48
C LEU A 7 16.21 22.54 2.84
N GLU A 8 15.73 23.77 3.03
CA GLU A 8 14.32 24.03 3.34
C GLU A 8 13.39 23.51 2.24
N TYR A 9 13.74 23.74 0.97
CA TYR A 9 13.00 23.19 -0.16
C TYR A 9 12.93 21.66 -0.13
N LEU A 10 14.06 20.98 0.14
CA LEU A 10 14.11 19.52 0.20
C LEU A 10 13.32 18.96 1.39
N TYR A 11 13.40 19.59 2.56
CA TYR A 11 12.60 19.20 3.73
C TYR A 11 11.11 19.32 3.44
N LYS A 12 10.67 20.45 2.88
CA LYS A 12 9.27 20.68 2.52
C LYS A 12 8.79 19.71 1.45
N SER A 13 9.63 19.39 0.47
CA SER A 13 9.33 18.38 -0.54
C SER A 13 9.17 16.99 0.07
N LEU A 14 10.05 16.62 1.02
CA LEU A 14 9.98 15.33 1.70
C LEU A 14 8.72 15.21 2.57
N GLU A 15 8.36 16.28 3.28
CA GLU A 15 7.13 16.37 4.06
C GLU A 15 5.87 16.21 3.19
N ASP A 16 5.82 16.88 2.04
CA ASP A 16 4.71 16.77 1.09
C ASP A 16 4.54 15.34 0.52
N VAL A 17 5.66 14.72 0.12
CA VAL A 17 5.65 13.34 -0.38
C VAL A 17 5.20 12.37 0.72
N GLN A 18 5.66 12.55 1.96
CA GLN A 18 5.21 11.74 3.10
C GLN A 18 3.72 11.95 3.41
N GLY A 19 3.24 13.20 3.37
CA GLY A 19 1.83 13.54 3.53
C GLY A 19 0.97 12.81 2.49
N THR A 20 1.41 12.82 1.23
CA THR A 20 0.75 12.11 0.13
C THR A 20 0.74 10.59 0.35
N ILE A 21 1.84 10.01 0.87
CA ILE A 21 1.89 8.58 1.21
C ILE A 21 0.86 8.24 2.30
N ARG A 22 0.81 9.01 3.40
CA ARG A 22 -0.16 8.80 4.50
C ARG A 22 -1.61 8.91 4.02
N PHE A 23 -1.87 9.88 3.16
CA PHE A 23 -3.19 10.05 2.55
C PHE A 23 -3.56 8.88 1.62
N THR A 24 -2.59 8.39 0.85
CA THR A 24 -2.77 7.21 -0.03
C THR A 24 -3.02 5.94 0.79
N ASP A 25 -2.33 5.75 1.90
CA ASP A 25 -2.55 4.64 2.83
C ASP A 25 -3.95 4.71 3.47
N SER A 26 -4.43 5.91 3.80
CA SER A 26 -5.79 6.12 4.31
C SER A 26 -6.86 5.75 3.28
N LYS A 27 -6.65 6.09 2.00
CA LYS A 27 -7.52 5.67 0.89
C LYS A 27 -7.55 4.15 0.71
N ALA A 28 -6.40 3.49 0.80
CA ALA A 28 -6.34 2.03 0.77
C ALA A 28 -7.13 1.42 1.95
N GLY A 29 -7.00 1.99 3.15
CA GLY A 29 -7.77 1.58 4.33
C GLY A 29 -9.28 1.74 4.13
N ALA A 30 -9.73 2.87 3.57
CA ALA A 30 -11.13 3.09 3.24
C ALA A 30 -11.66 2.04 2.23
N LEU A 31 -10.86 1.67 1.23
CA LEU A 31 -11.22 0.65 0.25
C LEU A 31 -11.35 -0.75 0.87
N ILE A 32 -10.49 -1.10 1.82
CA ILE A 32 -10.56 -2.35 2.59
C ILE A 32 -11.86 -2.38 3.40
N ALA A 33 -12.18 -1.29 4.11
CA ALA A 33 -13.41 -1.19 4.89
C ALA A 33 -14.66 -1.29 4.01
N ALA A 34 -14.69 -0.58 2.88
CA ALA A 34 -15.78 -0.65 1.91
C ALA A 34 -15.96 -2.07 1.33
N SER A 35 -14.86 -2.76 1.01
CA SER A 35 -14.91 -4.16 0.55
C SER A 35 -15.48 -5.08 1.63
N GLY A 36 -15.15 -4.85 2.90
CA GLY A 36 -15.71 -5.58 4.03
C GLY A 36 -17.23 -5.42 4.13
N VAL A 37 -17.75 -4.19 4.02
CA VAL A 37 -19.19 -3.93 4.01
C VAL A 37 -19.88 -4.60 2.83
N LEU A 38 -19.28 -4.54 1.63
CA LEU A 38 -19.86 -5.13 0.43
C LEU A 38 -19.91 -6.67 0.47
N SER A 39 -19.03 -7.32 1.24
CA SER A 39 -19.05 -8.79 1.37
C SER A 39 -20.39 -9.32 1.92
N VAL A 40 -21.10 -8.53 2.73
CA VAL A 40 -22.43 -8.89 3.26
C VAL A 40 -23.45 -9.06 2.13
N TYR A 41 -23.39 -8.22 1.09
CA TYR A 41 -24.30 -8.27 -0.05
C TYR A 41 -24.03 -9.45 -0.98
N GLN A 42 -22.86 -10.09 -0.89
CA GLN A 42 -22.55 -11.28 -1.68
C GLN A 42 -23.21 -12.55 -1.11
N VAL A 43 -23.54 -12.59 0.18
CA VAL A 43 -24.12 -13.77 0.83
C VAL A 43 -25.50 -14.14 0.26
N PRO A 44 -26.48 -13.22 0.15
CA PRO A 44 -27.78 -13.53 -0.45
C PRO A 44 -27.65 -13.94 -1.92
N LEU A 45 -26.72 -13.32 -2.65
CA LEU A 45 -26.46 -13.64 -4.07
C LEU A 45 -25.91 -15.06 -4.23
N GLY A 46 -24.99 -15.48 -3.35
CA GLY A 46 -24.51 -16.86 -3.30
C GLY A 46 -25.62 -17.87 -2.98
N GLN A 47 -26.51 -17.56 -2.05
CA GLN A 47 -27.66 -18.41 -1.72
C GLN A 47 -28.61 -18.57 -2.90
N ALA A 48 -28.94 -17.48 -3.60
CA ALA A 48 -29.78 -17.53 -4.79
C ALA A 48 -29.19 -18.43 -5.87
N ILE A 49 -27.89 -18.31 -6.15
CA ILE A 49 -27.19 -19.15 -7.13
C ILE A 49 -27.21 -20.63 -6.72
N LEU A 50 -26.96 -20.95 -5.44
CA LEU A 50 -26.95 -22.33 -4.94
C LEU A 50 -28.30 -23.04 -5.05
N VAL A 51 -29.41 -22.31 -4.90
CA VAL A 51 -30.76 -22.88 -5.08
C VAL A 51 -30.96 -23.32 -6.54
N HIS A 52 -30.51 -22.50 -7.50
CA HIS A 52 -30.65 -22.81 -8.93
C HIS A 52 -29.70 -23.90 -9.43
N PHE A 53 -28.64 -24.24 -8.69
CA PHE A 53 -27.80 -25.41 -8.98
C PHE A 53 -28.53 -26.76 -8.83
N LYS A 54 -29.66 -26.78 -8.10
CA LYS A 54 -30.50 -27.97 -7.96
C LYS A 54 -31.48 -28.17 -9.13
N LEU A 55 -31.58 -27.18 -10.02
CA LEU A 55 -32.40 -27.20 -11.22
C LEU A 55 -31.54 -27.53 -12.45
N PRO A 56 -32.14 -27.96 -13.58
CA PRO A 56 -31.38 -28.16 -14.82
C PRO A 56 -30.66 -26.87 -15.22
N ILE A 57 -29.35 -26.97 -15.40
CA ILE A 57 -28.47 -25.83 -15.68
C ILE A 57 -28.85 -25.22 -17.04
N THR A 58 -29.37 -24.00 -17.01
CA THR A 58 -29.62 -23.20 -18.21
C THR A 58 -28.39 -22.38 -18.58
N ILE A 59 -28.26 -22.01 -19.86
CA ILE A 59 -27.20 -21.10 -20.34
C ILE A 59 -27.19 -19.80 -19.52
N TYR A 60 -28.37 -19.30 -19.16
CA TYR A 60 -28.52 -18.10 -18.35
C TYR A 60 -27.93 -18.25 -16.93
N ALA A 61 -28.13 -19.41 -16.29
CA ALA A 61 -27.52 -19.71 -15.00
C ALA A 61 -25.99 -19.76 -15.09
N ILE A 62 -25.44 -20.34 -16.16
CA ILE A 62 -23.99 -20.37 -16.41
C ILE A 62 -23.44 -18.94 -16.58
N CYS A 63 -24.08 -18.10 -17.38
CA CYS A 63 -23.67 -16.71 -17.57
C CYS A 63 -23.69 -15.92 -16.25
N THR A 64 -24.77 -16.08 -15.45
CA THR A 64 -24.89 -15.44 -14.14
C THR A 64 -23.77 -15.86 -13.19
N LEU A 65 -23.40 -17.14 -13.20
CA LEU A 65 -22.29 -17.67 -12.41
C LEU A 65 -20.94 -17.09 -12.83
N VAL A 66 -20.67 -17.03 -14.14
CA VAL A 66 -19.42 -16.46 -14.66
C VAL A 66 -19.28 -15.00 -14.26
N VAL A 67 -20.33 -14.20 -14.44
CA VAL A 67 -20.36 -12.78 -14.05
C VAL A 67 -20.14 -12.61 -12.55
N SER A 68 -20.81 -13.43 -11.72
CA SER A 68 -20.65 -13.41 -10.27
C SER A 68 -19.22 -13.77 -9.84
N THR A 69 -18.61 -14.77 -10.50
CA THR A 69 -17.23 -15.19 -10.25
C THR A 69 -16.25 -14.06 -10.58
N ILE A 70 -16.45 -13.35 -11.70
CA ILE A 70 -15.63 -12.19 -12.07
C ILE A 70 -15.75 -11.08 -11.03
N SER A 71 -16.97 -10.81 -10.52
CA SER A 71 -17.18 -9.83 -9.45
C SER A 71 -16.38 -10.18 -8.19
N ILE A 72 -16.52 -11.42 -7.70
CA ILE A 72 -15.81 -11.91 -6.51
C ILE A 72 -14.28 -11.83 -6.71
N PHE A 73 -13.78 -12.30 -7.86
CA PHE A 73 -12.36 -12.24 -8.18
C PHE A 73 -11.83 -10.81 -8.20
N SER A 74 -12.61 -9.87 -8.74
CA SER A 74 -12.26 -8.45 -8.78
C SER A 74 -12.18 -7.84 -7.37
N PHE A 75 -13.13 -8.16 -6.48
CA PHE A 75 -13.09 -7.72 -5.09
C PHE A 75 -11.90 -8.30 -4.31
N ILE A 76 -11.63 -9.60 -4.44
CA ILE A 76 -10.49 -10.24 -3.77
C ILE A 76 -9.18 -9.63 -4.28
N SER A 77 -9.04 -9.45 -5.59
CA SER A 77 -7.84 -8.85 -6.20
C SER A 77 -7.65 -7.40 -5.75
N SER A 78 -8.72 -6.61 -5.72
CA SER A 78 -8.71 -5.24 -5.18
C SER A 78 -8.20 -5.21 -3.74
N LEU A 79 -8.75 -6.09 -2.89
CA LEU A 79 -8.39 -6.19 -1.48
C LEU A 79 -6.90 -6.54 -1.30
N LEU A 80 -6.40 -7.54 -2.03
CA LEU A 80 -5.00 -7.94 -1.98
C LEU A 80 -4.05 -6.82 -2.42
N ILE A 81 -4.42 -6.07 -3.46
CA ILE A 81 -3.62 -4.94 -3.94
C ILE A 81 -3.63 -3.79 -2.91
N ALA A 82 -4.78 -3.51 -2.28
CA ALA A 82 -4.92 -2.49 -1.24
C ALA A 82 -4.10 -2.84 0.02
N PHE A 83 -4.11 -4.09 0.47
CA PHE A 83 -3.21 -4.54 1.55
C PHE A 83 -1.73 -4.36 1.16
N LYS A 84 -1.38 -4.73 -0.07
CA LYS A 84 -0.02 -4.57 -0.59
C LYS A 84 0.40 -3.11 -0.75
N SER A 85 -0.52 -2.15 -0.88
CA SER A 85 -0.16 -0.72 -0.91
C SER A 85 0.19 -0.17 0.47
N ILE A 86 -0.45 -0.68 1.53
CA ILE A 86 -0.16 -0.27 2.92
C ILE A 86 1.20 -0.82 3.36
N ASN A 87 1.50 -2.06 2.99
CA ASN A 87 2.73 -2.74 3.40
C ASN A 87 4.00 -1.93 3.05
N PRO A 88 4.94 -1.81 4.00
CA PRO A 88 6.17 -1.06 3.78
C PRO A 88 6.99 -1.71 2.66
N MET A 89 7.59 -0.87 1.81
CA MET A 89 8.43 -1.36 0.73
C MET A 89 9.82 -1.75 1.24
N THR A 90 10.25 -2.96 0.92
CA THR A 90 11.60 -3.44 1.23
C THR A 90 12.61 -2.91 0.20
N SER A 91 13.77 -2.45 0.68
CA SER A 91 14.93 -2.01 -0.14
C SER A 91 14.60 -1.03 -1.30
N PRO A 92 13.97 0.13 -1.05
CA PRO A 92 13.72 1.14 -2.09
C PRO A 92 15.03 1.64 -2.75
N GLU A 93 16.15 1.55 -2.02
CA GLU A 93 17.48 1.92 -2.47
C GLU A 93 18.00 1.17 -3.71
N LYS A 94 17.43 0.00 -4.03
CA LYS A 94 17.76 -0.78 -5.23
C LYS A 94 17.04 -0.29 -6.49
N HIS A 95 16.04 0.57 -6.32
CA HIS A 95 15.18 1.05 -7.40
C HIS A 95 15.42 2.51 -7.78
N ILE A 96 16.38 3.17 -7.10
CA ILE A 96 16.81 4.53 -7.42
C ILE A 96 18.16 4.48 -8.13
N LEU A 97 18.32 5.30 -9.17
CA LEU A 97 19.61 5.57 -9.77
C LEU A 97 20.37 6.52 -8.85
N LYS A 98 21.54 6.09 -8.40
CA LYS A 98 22.37 6.85 -7.46
C LYS A 98 23.48 7.62 -8.16
N ASP A 99 23.83 7.31 -9.41
CA ASP A 99 24.86 8.01 -10.20
C ASP A 99 26.13 8.35 -9.39
N ASN A 100 26.66 7.36 -8.65
CA ASN A 100 27.80 7.47 -7.73
C ASN A 100 27.62 8.41 -6.51
N LEU A 101 26.43 8.97 -6.30
CA LEU A 101 26.05 9.72 -5.12
C LEU A 101 25.93 8.76 -3.92
N THR A 102 26.85 8.92 -2.98
CA THR A 102 26.83 8.22 -1.69
C THR A 102 26.74 9.25 -0.57
N ALA A 103 25.93 8.95 0.43
CA ALA A 103 25.80 9.77 1.63
C ALA A 103 26.36 9.00 2.83
N ASN A 104 27.29 9.63 3.55
CA ASN A 104 27.91 9.04 4.74
C ASN A 104 27.02 9.09 5.98
N ILE A 105 25.99 9.93 5.96
CA ILE A 105 25.05 10.15 7.05
C ILE A 105 23.66 9.66 6.60
N PRO A 106 23.10 8.60 7.20
CA PRO A 106 21.76 8.14 6.86
C PRO A 106 20.70 9.13 7.37
N PHE A 107 19.71 9.44 6.53
CA PHE A 107 18.58 10.29 6.92
C PHE A 107 17.64 9.59 7.92
N TYR A 108 17.38 8.29 7.72
CA TYR A 108 16.64 7.46 8.66
C TYR A 108 17.54 6.47 9.38
N LEU A 109 17.37 6.37 10.70
CA LEU A 109 17.95 5.30 11.49
C LEU A 109 17.02 4.10 11.42
N ASN A 110 17.56 2.97 10.94
CA ASN A 110 16.83 1.73 10.80
C ASN A 110 17.63 0.57 11.40
N ASN A 111 16.99 -0.61 11.45
CA ASN A 111 17.52 -1.85 12.02
C ASN A 111 17.65 -1.85 13.55
N ILE A 112 16.66 -2.47 14.19
CA ILE A 112 16.70 -2.83 15.60
C ILE A 112 17.48 -4.15 15.76
N VAL A 113 18.34 -4.21 16.76
CA VAL A 113 19.12 -5.38 17.17
C VAL A 113 18.72 -5.75 18.60
N PRO A 114 18.38 -7.02 18.90
CA PRO A 114 18.14 -8.13 17.96
C PRO A 114 16.93 -7.88 17.04
N LYS A 115 16.83 -8.62 15.92
CA LYS A 115 15.66 -8.54 15.03
C LYS A 115 14.38 -8.85 15.81
N GLN A 116 13.35 -8.06 15.56
CA GLN A 116 12.04 -8.24 16.17
C GLN A 116 11.40 -9.56 15.72
N SER A 117 10.78 -10.23 16.68
CA SER A 117 9.98 -11.44 16.53
C SER A 117 8.49 -11.12 16.68
N PHE A 118 7.61 -12.05 16.33
CA PHE A 118 6.15 -11.85 16.46
C PHE A 118 5.70 -11.59 17.92
N ILE A 119 6.41 -12.16 18.91
CA ILE A 119 6.09 -11.95 20.32
C ILE A 119 6.36 -10.49 20.72
N ASP A 120 7.36 -9.86 20.09
CA ASP A 120 7.71 -8.47 20.32
C ASP A 120 6.60 -7.50 19.83
N CYS A 121 5.62 -7.98 19.03
CA CYS A 121 4.43 -7.20 18.68
C CYS A 121 3.44 -7.06 19.84
N LEU A 122 3.50 -7.96 20.83
CA LEU A 122 2.59 -7.99 21.98
C LEU A 122 3.28 -7.55 23.28
N TYR A 123 4.60 -7.77 23.39
CA TYR A 123 5.38 -7.49 24.59
C TYR A 123 6.68 -6.77 24.26
N GLU A 124 6.97 -5.70 24.98
CA GLU A 124 8.19 -4.92 24.76
C GLU A 124 9.44 -5.68 25.24
N ARG A 125 10.47 -5.76 24.37
CA ARG A 125 11.73 -6.43 24.68
C ARG A 125 12.73 -5.46 25.29
N LYS A 126 13.08 -5.66 26.56
CA LYS A 126 14.01 -4.81 27.33
C LYS A 126 15.42 -4.65 26.73
N THR A 127 15.86 -5.54 25.84
CA THR A 127 17.23 -5.56 25.29
C THR A 127 17.33 -5.04 23.84
N SER A 128 16.23 -4.53 23.29
CA SER A 128 16.21 -4.01 21.92
C SER A 128 16.88 -2.62 21.84
N HIS A 129 17.71 -2.41 20.83
CA HIS A 129 18.35 -1.12 20.57
C HIS A 129 18.58 -0.91 19.08
N LEU A 130 18.73 0.35 18.66
CA LEU A 130 19.11 0.66 17.27
C LEU A 130 20.56 0.26 17.01
N LYS A 131 20.82 -0.29 15.82
CA LYS A 131 22.18 -0.65 15.38
C LYS A 131 23.15 0.55 15.39
N HIS A 132 22.62 1.76 15.23
CA HIS A 132 23.40 2.98 15.14
C HIS A 132 23.64 3.60 16.52
N SER A 133 24.91 3.82 16.88
CA SER A 133 25.28 4.53 18.11
C SER A 133 25.06 6.04 17.97
N ALA A 134 24.38 6.64 18.95
CA ALA A 134 24.13 8.07 19.01
C ALA A 134 25.43 8.89 19.02
N LYS A 135 26.48 8.42 19.71
CA LYS A 135 27.79 9.10 19.78
C LYS A 135 28.45 9.19 18.41
N ILE A 136 28.49 8.08 17.68
CA ILE A 136 29.06 8.03 16.31
C ILE A 136 28.31 8.97 15.38
N LEU A 137 26.98 9.03 15.52
CA LEU A 137 26.16 9.91 14.70
C LEU A 137 26.38 11.39 15.02
N PHE A 138 26.47 11.74 16.30
CA PHE A 138 26.80 13.08 16.77
C PHE A 138 28.19 13.53 16.28
N GLU A 139 29.21 12.67 16.37
CA GLU A 139 30.56 12.98 15.88
C GLU A 139 30.60 13.18 14.36
N LYS A 140 29.81 12.41 13.60
CA LYS A 140 29.65 12.61 12.14
C LYS A 140 28.97 13.94 11.81
N LEU A 141 27.97 14.34 12.61
CA LEU A 141 27.26 15.61 12.44
C LEU A 141 28.07 16.83 12.90
N LYS A 142 29.20 16.66 13.57
CA LYS A 142 30.05 17.77 14.05
C LYS A 142 31.12 18.23 13.04
N LYS A 143 31.36 17.47 11.95
CA LYS A 143 32.44 17.75 10.98
C LYS A 143 32.01 18.77 9.91
N ASP A 144 32.84 19.76 9.58
CA ASP A 144 32.50 20.91 8.70
C ASP A 144 31.94 20.59 7.28
N SER A 145 32.03 19.35 6.79
CA SER A 145 31.41 18.90 5.53
C SER A 145 29.89 18.66 5.61
N ILE A 146 29.25 18.96 6.75
CA ILE A 146 27.81 18.70 7.04
C ILE A 146 26.89 19.14 5.91
N SER A 147 27.08 20.34 5.35
CA SER A 147 26.10 20.91 4.41
C SER A 147 25.93 20.09 3.12
N GLU A 148 27.01 19.51 2.60
CA GLU A 148 26.98 18.79 1.33
C GLU A 148 26.57 17.32 1.54
N ASP A 149 27.11 16.65 2.56
CA ASP A 149 26.75 15.26 2.86
C ASP A 149 25.28 15.13 3.31
N LEU A 150 24.77 16.12 4.05
CA LEU A 150 23.37 16.19 4.44
C LEU A 150 22.48 16.45 3.23
N LEU A 151 22.88 17.36 2.33
CA LEU A 151 22.17 17.60 1.06
C LEU A 151 22.10 16.33 0.21
N LYS A 152 23.22 15.61 0.04
CA LYS A 152 23.28 14.31 -0.66
C LYS A 152 22.34 13.29 -0.04
N SER A 153 22.33 13.20 1.30
CA SER A 153 21.45 12.29 2.04
C SER A 153 19.96 12.61 1.80
N LEU A 154 19.59 13.89 1.88
CA LEU A 154 18.21 14.34 1.61
C LEU A 154 17.77 14.05 0.18
N ILE A 155 18.63 14.29 -0.83
CA ILE A 155 18.31 14.02 -2.23
C ILE A 155 18.06 12.53 -2.44
N ILE A 156 18.97 11.68 -1.94
CA ILE A 156 18.81 10.23 -2.02
C ILE A 156 17.50 9.79 -1.37
N GLU A 157 17.16 10.37 -0.22
CA GLU A 157 15.93 10.01 0.49
C GLU A 157 14.68 10.52 -0.23
N LEU A 158 14.69 11.74 -0.75
CA LEU A 158 13.61 12.28 -1.56
C LEU A 158 13.32 11.38 -2.76
N CYS A 159 14.35 10.88 -3.45
CA CYS A 159 14.20 9.92 -4.54
C CYS A 159 13.55 8.61 -4.08
N LYS A 160 13.98 8.04 -2.94
CA LYS A 160 13.38 6.80 -2.39
C LYS A 160 11.92 7.00 -2.05
N VAL A 161 11.60 8.05 -1.30
CA VAL A 161 10.23 8.31 -0.82
C VAL A 161 9.32 8.66 -2.00
N SER A 162 9.81 9.40 -3.00
CA SER A 162 9.07 9.69 -4.24
C SER A 162 8.77 8.42 -5.04
N TYR A 163 9.74 7.51 -5.16
CA TYR A 163 9.52 6.21 -5.79
C TYR A 163 8.48 5.37 -5.04
N ILE A 164 8.53 5.35 -3.70
CA ILE A 164 7.52 4.69 -2.86
C ILE A 164 6.13 5.30 -3.11
N ARG A 165 6.04 6.63 -3.15
CA ARG A 165 4.79 7.37 -3.41
C ARG A 165 4.15 6.90 -4.71
N GLU A 166 4.89 6.96 -5.82
CA GLU A 166 4.37 6.58 -7.14
C GLU A 166 3.87 5.13 -7.17
N LYS A 167 4.65 4.21 -6.58
CA LYS A 167 4.26 2.80 -6.53
C LYS A 167 3.01 2.56 -5.68
N LYS A 168 2.85 3.29 -4.57
CA LYS A 168 1.66 3.22 -3.72
C LYS A 168 0.44 3.80 -4.44
N ILE A 169 0.56 4.98 -5.06
CA ILE A 169 -0.51 5.60 -5.84
C ILE A 169 -0.99 4.66 -6.94
N PHE A 170 -0.07 4.06 -7.71
CA PHE A 170 -0.41 3.12 -8.77
C PHE A 170 -1.18 1.89 -8.25
N ARG A 171 -0.76 1.32 -7.12
CA ARG A 171 -1.44 0.18 -6.49
C ARG A 171 -2.84 0.56 -6.03
N VAL A 172 -2.99 1.68 -5.33
CA VAL A 172 -4.30 2.15 -4.84
C VAL A 172 -5.23 2.44 -6.01
N TYR A 173 -4.76 3.12 -7.05
CA TYR A 173 -5.54 3.38 -8.26
C TYR A 173 -6.00 2.09 -8.93
N SER A 174 -5.11 1.10 -9.06
CA SER A 174 -5.43 -0.22 -9.61
C SER A 174 -6.47 -0.96 -8.77
N ALA A 175 -6.36 -0.89 -7.43
CA ALA A 175 -7.34 -1.46 -6.52
C ALA A 175 -8.72 -0.81 -6.68
N TYR A 176 -8.80 0.52 -6.75
CA TYR A 176 -10.06 1.23 -7.02
C TYR A 176 -10.69 0.83 -8.35
N ARG A 177 -9.89 0.66 -9.41
CA ARG A 177 -10.41 0.20 -10.71
C ARG A 177 -11.02 -1.20 -10.63
N LEU A 178 -10.34 -2.14 -9.97
CA LEU A 178 -10.86 -3.49 -9.76
C LEU A 178 -12.08 -3.50 -8.86
N PHE A 179 -12.11 -2.66 -7.83
CA PHE A 179 -13.26 -2.49 -6.97
C PHE A 179 -14.48 -1.98 -7.74
N ALA A 180 -14.30 -0.94 -8.57
CA ALA A 180 -15.36 -0.41 -9.41
C ALA A 180 -15.86 -1.45 -10.44
N LEU A 181 -14.94 -2.22 -11.03
CA LEU A 181 -15.27 -3.34 -11.91
C LEU A 181 -16.09 -4.42 -11.17
N GLY A 182 -15.67 -4.78 -9.95
CA GLY A 182 -16.37 -5.73 -9.10
C GLY A 182 -17.78 -5.27 -8.76
N LEU A 183 -17.97 -3.99 -8.44
CA LEU A 183 -19.27 -3.38 -8.20
C LEU A 183 -20.17 -3.43 -9.44
N LEU A 184 -19.65 -3.09 -10.61
CA LEU A 184 -20.41 -3.16 -11.86
C LEU A 184 -20.90 -4.59 -12.13
N PHE A 185 -20.03 -5.59 -12.00
CA PHE A 185 -20.42 -6.98 -12.20
C PHE A 185 -21.35 -7.50 -11.11
N LEU A 186 -21.27 -6.99 -9.87
CA LEU A 186 -22.19 -7.33 -8.80
C LEU A 186 -23.62 -6.84 -9.11
N ILE A 187 -23.76 -5.63 -9.65
CA ILE A 187 -25.06 -5.09 -10.05
C ILE A 187 -25.65 -5.93 -11.19
N ILE A 188 -24.83 -6.26 -12.20
CA ILE A 188 -25.25 -7.11 -13.32
C ILE A 188 -25.67 -8.48 -12.82
N SER A 189 -24.86 -9.15 -11.99
CA SER A 189 -25.21 -10.48 -11.47
C SER A 189 -26.45 -10.45 -10.58
N SER A 190 -26.64 -9.40 -9.77
CA SER A 190 -27.83 -9.22 -8.94
C SER A 190 -29.08 -9.06 -9.79
N TRP A 191 -29.02 -8.24 -10.84
CA TRP A 191 -30.14 -8.08 -11.78
C TRP A 191 -30.43 -9.39 -12.51
N MET A 192 -29.38 -10.08 -12.96
CA MET A 192 -29.54 -11.36 -13.64
C MET A 192 -30.18 -12.42 -12.74
N ALA A 193 -29.69 -12.56 -11.50
CA ALA A 193 -30.20 -13.50 -10.51
C ALA A 193 -31.66 -13.23 -10.14
N HIS A 194 -32.04 -11.96 -10.00
CA HIS A 194 -33.44 -11.59 -9.78
C HIS A 194 -34.30 -12.07 -10.96
N SER A 195 -33.90 -11.85 -12.21
CA SER A 195 -34.66 -12.33 -13.37
C SER A 195 -34.82 -13.87 -13.43
N ILE A 196 -33.92 -14.65 -12.83
CA ILE A 196 -34.08 -16.13 -12.73
C ILE A 196 -35.19 -16.48 -11.72
N GLN A 197 -35.30 -15.75 -10.62
CA GLN A 197 -36.32 -16.04 -9.59
C GLN A 197 -37.76 -15.85 -10.09
N TRP A 198 -37.95 -15.13 -11.20
CA TRP A 198 -39.26 -14.89 -11.83
C TRP A 198 -39.57 -15.85 -13.00
N ILE A 199 -38.65 -16.75 -13.35
CA ILE A 199 -38.82 -17.78 -14.40
C ILE A 199 -39.03 -19.14 -13.73
#